data_AF-A0A172Q7W2-F1
#
_entry.id   AF-A0A172Q7W2-F1
#
_cell.length_a   1.000
_cell.length_b   1.000
_cell.length_c   1.000
_cell.angle_alpha   90.00
_cell.angle_beta   90.00
_cell.angle_gamma   90.00
#
_symmetry.space_group_name_H-M   'P 1'
#
loop_
_entity.id
_entity.type
_entity.pdbx_description
1 polymer ?
#
loop_
_entity_poly.entity_id
_entity_poly.type
_entity_poly.pdbx_seq_one_letter_code
_entity_poly.pdbx_strand_id
1 'polypeptide(L)'
;MMETIYFGTYTKRQSQGIYRADFDTKDGSLSKLQLAAKETNPTYLAFSDSNCYSAGSCNGMGGMANFDSRFQLINHVVEEGPALCYVAVDKGRRLVYGANYHKGEVLIYKQNNQEQLTLANKIHHHGSGPHKNQASPHPHFADLTPDNYLVTCDLGTDSVTTYAVTDSGQAEKIANYQAAPGAGSRHLAFHPDGKTAYLVCELNASVEVLNYSGQGKFEKQQTISTLPADYKDFNACGAIRITKDGRFLYVSNRGHDSIAVFAILPDGRLENRQIISSAGQTPRDFCLSPNEDYLIAVHQDSDNAAVFRRDSKTGLLVEKSRDFTVPEAVCVLFNDWKEK
;
A
#
# COMPACT_ATOMS: atom_id res chain seq x y z
N MET A 1 -13.89 19.40 -7.97
CA MET A 1 -13.57 18.89 -9.33
C MET A 1 -13.86 17.42 -9.25
N MET A 2 -14.45 16.83 -10.28
CA MET A 2 -14.74 15.41 -10.23
C MET A 2 -13.46 14.63 -10.56
N GLU A 3 -13.07 13.76 -9.65
CA GLU A 3 -11.94 12.83 -9.79
C GLU A 3 -12.48 11.40 -9.82
N THR A 4 -11.75 10.48 -10.47
CA THR A 4 -12.07 9.05 -10.38
C THR A 4 -11.24 8.40 -9.29
N ILE A 5 -11.91 7.70 -8.38
CA ILE A 5 -11.28 6.89 -7.34
C ILE A 5 -11.50 5.41 -7.64
N TYR A 6 -10.48 4.59 -7.41
CA TYR A 6 -10.47 3.16 -7.71
C TYR A 6 -10.35 2.35 -6.42
N PHE A 7 -10.96 1.17 -6.44
CA PHE A 7 -10.99 0.25 -5.31
C PHE A 7 -10.59 -1.16 -5.72
N GLY A 8 -9.53 -1.66 -5.10
CA GLY A 8 -9.17 -3.07 -5.10
C GLY A 8 -9.85 -3.78 -3.93
N THR A 9 -10.28 -5.02 -4.15
CA THR A 9 -11.15 -5.75 -3.22
C THR A 9 -10.69 -7.19 -3.00
N TYR A 10 -11.12 -7.79 -1.91
CA TYR A 10 -11.35 -9.24 -1.92
C TYR A 10 -12.63 -9.54 -2.69
N THR A 11 -12.77 -10.77 -3.21
CA THR A 11 -13.99 -11.26 -3.87
C THR A 11 -14.49 -12.53 -3.19
N LYS A 12 -14.56 -12.51 -1.86
CA LYS A 12 -14.93 -13.68 -1.04
C LYS A 12 -16.42 -13.68 -0.69
N ARG A 13 -17.08 -12.52 -0.72
CA ARG A 13 -18.50 -12.36 -0.40
C ARG A 13 -19.26 -11.76 -1.58
N GLN A 14 -19.35 -10.44 -1.67
CA GLN A 14 -20.22 -9.71 -2.59
C GLN A 14 -19.46 -9.06 -3.75
N SER A 15 -18.20 -8.72 -3.53
CA SER A 15 -17.40 -8.03 -4.55
C SER A 15 -17.16 -8.93 -5.77
N GLN A 16 -17.15 -8.30 -6.95
CA GLN A 16 -16.86 -8.96 -8.23
C GLN A 16 -15.48 -8.60 -8.81
N GLY A 17 -14.71 -7.70 -8.17
CA GLY A 17 -13.39 -7.32 -8.66
C GLY A 17 -13.03 -5.87 -8.38
N ILE A 18 -12.59 -5.16 -9.41
CA ILE A 18 -12.11 -3.78 -9.32
C ILE A 18 -13.29 -2.83 -9.51
N TYR A 19 -13.45 -1.87 -8.61
CA TYR A 19 -14.49 -0.84 -8.72
C TYR A 19 -13.88 0.54 -8.97
N ARG A 20 -14.70 1.44 -9.54
CA ARG A 20 -14.42 2.87 -9.63
C ARG A 20 -15.63 3.68 -9.17
N ALA A 21 -15.39 4.89 -8.70
CA ALA A 21 -16.44 5.83 -8.31
C ALA A 21 -16.04 7.27 -8.64
N ASP A 22 -17.02 8.15 -8.63
CA ASP A 22 -16.87 9.59 -8.74
C ASP A 22 -16.56 10.17 -7.34
N PHE A 23 -15.53 11.02 -7.23
CA PHE A 23 -15.20 11.78 -6.03
C PHE A 23 -15.16 13.29 -6.32
N ASP A 24 -16.03 14.09 -5.69
CA ASP A 24 -15.98 15.55 -5.86
C ASP A 24 -15.02 16.18 -4.86
N THR A 25 -13.86 16.67 -5.32
CA THR A 25 -12.88 17.35 -4.46
C THR A 25 -13.37 18.65 -3.82
N LYS A 26 -14.53 19.20 -4.22
CA LYS A 26 -15.11 20.39 -3.59
C LYS A 26 -15.77 20.08 -2.26
N ASP A 27 -16.44 18.95 -2.16
CA ASP A 27 -17.18 18.57 -0.96
C ASP A 27 -16.84 17.16 -0.44
N GLY A 28 -15.93 16.42 -1.06
CA GLY A 28 -15.54 15.09 -0.63
C GLY A 28 -16.65 14.03 -0.74
N SER A 29 -17.69 14.26 -1.55
CA SER A 29 -18.73 13.25 -1.78
C SER A 29 -18.24 12.13 -2.70
N LEU A 30 -18.65 10.90 -2.39
CA LEU A 30 -18.48 9.71 -3.23
C LEU A 30 -19.81 9.35 -3.89
N SER A 31 -19.80 9.02 -5.18
CA SER A 31 -21.00 8.61 -5.90
C SER A 31 -20.72 7.65 -7.05
N LYS A 32 -21.79 7.06 -7.62
CA LYS A 32 -21.73 6.21 -8.83
C LYS A 32 -20.69 5.09 -8.77
N LEU A 33 -20.74 4.25 -7.74
CA LEU A 33 -19.93 3.04 -7.71
C LEU A 33 -20.24 2.17 -8.93
N GLN A 34 -19.22 1.81 -9.68
CA GLN A 34 -19.32 0.96 -10.86
C GLN A 34 -18.23 -0.12 -10.81
N LEU A 35 -18.58 -1.32 -11.26
CA LEU A 35 -17.58 -2.36 -11.52
C LEU A 35 -16.76 -1.94 -12.75
N ALA A 36 -15.45 -1.75 -12.56
CA ALA A 36 -14.52 -1.43 -13.63
C ALA A 36 -14.04 -2.71 -14.35
N ALA A 37 -13.68 -3.74 -13.58
CA ALA A 37 -13.27 -5.04 -14.11
C ALA A 37 -13.70 -6.19 -13.18
N LYS A 38 -14.09 -7.32 -13.78
CA LYS A 38 -14.19 -8.59 -13.06
C LYS A 38 -12.80 -9.19 -12.93
N GLU A 39 -12.37 -9.44 -11.71
CA GLU A 39 -11.08 -10.04 -11.38
C GLU A 39 -11.19 -10.72 -10.01
N THR A 40 -10.48 -11.83 -9.80
CA THR A 40 -10.53 -12.56 -8.54
C THR A 40 -9.52 -11.97 -7.56
N ASN A 41 -10.02 -11.49 -6.41
CA ASN A 41 -9.22 -10.89 -5.34
C ASN A 41 -8.16 -9.86 -5.83
N PRO A 42 -8.54 -8.79 -6.57
CA PRO A 42 -7.64 -7.71 -6.95
C PRO A 42 -7.33 -6.80 -5.76
N THR A 43 -6.64 -7.35 -4.76
CA THR A 43 -6.48 -6.74 -3.43
C THR A 43 -5.49 -5.57 -3.37
N TYR A 44 -4.72 -5.34 -4.44
CA TYR A 44 -3.87 -4.17 -4.60
C TYR A 44 -3.81 -3.76 -6.07
N LEU A 45 -3.75 -2.45 -6.31
CA LEU A 45 -3.77 -1.84 -7.65
C LEU A 45 -2.57 -0.90 -7.81
N ALA A 46 -2.04 -0.81 -9.02
CA ALA A 46 -1.08 0.20 -9.41
C ALA A 46 -1.32 0.64 -10.86
N PHE A 47 -0.99 1.89 -11.17
CA PHE A 47 -1.23 2.49 -12.47
C PHE A 47 0.06 2.91 -13.16
N SER A 48 0.18 2.63 -14.46
CA SER A 48 1.03 3.40 -15.37
C SER A 48 0.21 4.50 -16.06
N ASP A 49 0.79 5.18 -17.04
CA ASP A 49 0.08 6.20 -17.82
C ASP A 49 -1.03 5.59 -18.72
N SER A 50 -1.02 4.27 -18.93
CA SER A 50 -1.90 3.57 -19.88
C SER A 50 -2.50 2.25 -19.38
N ASN A 51 -1.99 1.68 -18.29
CA ASN A 51 -2.38 0.36 -17.79
C ASN A 51 -2.69 0.36 -16.28
N CYS A 52 -3.65 -0.47 -15.89
CA CYS A 52 -3.90 -0.82 -14.50
C CYS A 52 -3.34 -2.22 -14.26
N TYR A 53 -2.51 -2.36 -13.23
CA TYR A 53 -1.99 -3.63 -12.77
C TYR A 53 -2.65 -3.97 -11.44
N SER A 54 -3.00 -5.24 -11.25
CA SER A 54 -3.55 -5.70 -9.97
C SER A 54 -2.94 -7.02 -9.55
N ALA A 55 -2.99 -7.29 -8.25
CA ALA A 55 -3.02 -8.69 -7.80
C ALA A 55 -4.13 -9.41 -8.58
N GLY A 56 -3.89 -10.65 -8.99
CA GLY A 56 -4.86 -11.37 -9.80
C GLY A 56 -4.72 -12.87 -9.66
N SER A 57 -5.80 -13.57 -10.01
CA SER A 57 -5.84 -15.03 -10.01
C SER A 57 -6.57 -15.54 -11.24
N CYS A 58 -6.05 -16.61 -11.84
CA CYS A 58 -6.68 -17.26 -12.99
C CYS A 58 -6.47 -18.77 -12.89
N ASN A 59 -7.52 -19.57 -13.14
CA ASN A 59 -7.47 -21.04 -13.12
C ASN A 59 -6.85 -21.64 -11.83
N GLY A 60 -7.12 -21.03 -10.67
CA GLY A 60 -6.57 -21.48 -9.37
C GLY A 60 -5.12 -21.08 -9.10
N MET A 61 -4.47 -20.38 -10.04
CA MET A 61 -3.13 -19.80 -9.90
C MET A 61 -3.19 -18.34 -9.48
N GLY A 62 -2.10 -17.82 -8.92
CA GLY A 62 -1.98 -16.46 -8.41
C GLY A 62 -0.81 -15.70 -9.02
N GLY A 63 -0.95 -14.37 -9.14
CA GLY A 63 0.07 -13.51 -9.70
C GLY A 63 -0.51 -12.12 -9.99
N MET A 64 -0.33 -11.67 -11.23
CA MET A 64 -0.72 -10.34 -11.67
C MET A 64 -1.70 -10.38 -12.84
N ALA A 65 -2.69 -9.50 -12.80
CA ALA A 65 -3.53 -9.14 -13.93
C ALA A 65 -3.14 -7.75 -14.47
N ASN A 66 -3.16 -7.60 -15.78
CA ASN A 66 -2.83 -6.37 -16.49
C ASN A 66 -4.01 -5.94 -17.35
N PHE A 67 -4.45 -4.70 -17.20
CA PHE A 67 -5.59 -4.12 -17.90
C PHE A 67 -5.18 -2.88 -18.69
N ASP A 68 -5.87 -2.61 -19.79
CA ASP A 68 -5.75 -1.35 -20.51
C ASP A 68 -6.43 -0.19 -19.76
N SER A 69 -6.33 1.03 -20.30
CA SER A 69 -6.96 2.22 -19.72
C SER A 69 -8.50 2.18 -19.60
N ARG A 70 -9.14 1.21 -20.28
CA ARG A 70 -10.59 0.96 -20.23
C ARG A 70 -10.93 -0.27 -19.39
N PHE A 71 -9.99 -0.73 -18.57
CA PHE A 71 -10.13 -1.91 -17.72
C PHE A 71 -10.44 -3.21 -18.50
N GLN A 72 -10.04 -3.29 -19.77
CA GLN A 72 -10.05 -4.54 -20.51
C GLN A 72 -8.79 -5.34 -20.18
N LEU A 73 -8.98 -6.61 -19.82
CA LEU A 73 -7.87 -7.51 -19.50
C LEU A 73 -6.99 -7.70 -20.73
N ILE A 74 -5.69 -7.42 -20.59
CA ILE A 74 -4.66 -7.68 -21.59
C ILE A 74 -4.11 -9.08 -21.40
N ASN A 75 -3.58 -9.38 -20.22
CA ASN A 75 -3.11 -10.71 -19.86
C ASN A 75 -3.01 -10.93 -18.34
N HIS A 76 -3.02 -12.20 -17.96
CA HIS A 76 -2.57 -12.66 -16.65
C HIS A 76 -1.14 -13.19 -16.75
N VAL A 77 -0.34 -12.96 -15.71
CA VAL A 77 0.94 -13.66 -15.48
C VAL A 77 0.88 -14.27 -14.09
N VAL A 78 0.56 -15.56 -14.05
CA VAL A 78 0.22 -16.31 -12.82
C VAL A 78 1.04 -17.59 -12.74
N GLU A 79 1.25 -18.07 -11.52
CA GLU A 79 1.87 -19.35 -11.20
C GLU A 79 1.08 -20.08 -10.12
N GLU A 80 1.39 -21.36 -9.91
CA GLU A 80 0.80 -22.13 -8.82
C GLU A 80 0.99 -21.43 -7.46
N GLY A 81 -0.10 -21.36 -6.71
CA GLY A 81 -0.15 -20.74 -5.39
C GLY A 81 -0.98 -19.45 -5.33
N PRO A 82 -0.92 -18.76 -4.19
CA PRO A 82 -1.74 -17.58 -3.92
C PRO A 82 -1.28 -16.33 -4.67
N ALA A 83 -2.20 -15.38 -4.84
CA ALA A 83 -1.95 -14.11 -5.50
C ALA A 83 -1.05 -13.16 -4.68
N LEU A 84 -0.61 -12.08 -5.35
CA LEU A 84 0.16 -11.00 -4.76
C LEU A 84 -0.65 -10.22 -3.71
N CYS A 85 0.05 -9.55 -2.80
CA CYS A 85 -0.54 -8.66 -1.79
C CYS A 85 -0.18 -7.18 -1.98
N TYR A 86 0.77 -6.87 -2.87
CA TYR A 86 1.22 -5.52 -3.21
C TYR A 86 1.67 -5.48 -4.67
N VAL A 87 1.44 -4.35 -5.34
CA VAL A 87 1.85 -4.11 -6.74
C VAL A 87 2.36 -2.67 -6.87
N ALA A 88 3.46 -2.46 -7.58
CA ALA A 88 3.99 -1.13 -7.91
C ALA A 88 4.58 -1.07 -9.33
N VAL A 89 4.71 0.13 -9.87
CA VAL A 89 5.16 0.36 -11.25
C VAL A 89 6.45 1.18 -11.26
N ASP A 90 7.47 0.65 -11.93
CA ASP A 90 8.64 1.42 -12.37
C ASP A 90 8.42 1.84 -13.83
N LYS A 91 7.97 3.09 -14.00
CA LYS A 91 7.69 3.66 -15.32
C LYS A 91 8.95 3.78 -16.17
N GLY A 92 10.08 4.16 -15.57
CA GLY A 92 11.34 4.40 -16.28
C GLY A 92 11.88 3.12 -16.92
N ARG A 93 11.81 2.01 -16.18
CA ARG A 93 12.25 0.69 -16.67
C ARG A 93 11.15 -0.14 -17.30
N ARG A 94 9.89 0.32 -17.31
CA ARG A 94 8.73 -0.47 -17.74
C ARG A 94 8.64 -1.82 -17.00
N LEU A 95 8.91 -1.79 -15.70
CA LEU A 95 8.80 -2.94 -14.81
C LEU A 95 7.58 -2.78 -13.91
N VAL A 96 7.05 -3.90 -13.45
CA VAL A 96 6.02 -3.96 -12.42
C VAL A 96 6.50 -4.91 -11.34
N TYR A 97 6.45 -4.48 -10.10
CA TYR A 97 6.88 -5.26 -8.94
C TYR A 97 5.68 -5.82 -8.21
N GLY A 98 5.81 -7.04 -7.70
CA GLY A 98 4.78 -7.71 -6.92
C GLY A 98 5.36 -8.36 -5.67
N ALA A 99 4.70 -8.18 -4.52
CA ALA A 99 5.04 -8.92 -3.29
C ALA A 99 4.05 -10.08 -3.10
N ASN A 100 4.55 -11.29 -2.83
CA ASN A 100 3.74 -12.46 -2.51
C ASN A 100 3.93 -12.85 -1.04
N TYR A 101 2.96 -12.45 -0.22
CA TYR A 101 2.95 -12.70 1.22
C TYR A 101 3.13 -14.17 1.57
N HIS A 102 2.38 -15.07 0.93
CA HIS A 102 2.33 -16.47 1.35
C HIS A 102 3.47 -17.32 0.79
N LYS A 103 4.06 -16.93 -0.35
CA LYS A 103 5.18 -17.66 -0.96
C LYS A 103 6.55 -17.17 -0.48
N GLY A 104 6.63 -16.05 0.24
CA GLY A 104 7.91 -15.49 0.65
C GLY A 104 8.71 -14.93 -0.54
N GLU A 105 8.03 -14.37 -1.54
CA GLU A 105 8.62 -14.02 -2.83
C GLU A 105 8.35 -12.56 -3.22
N VAL A 106 9.29 -11.97 -3.95
CA VAL A 106 9.10 -10.73 -4.71
C VAL A 106 9.29 -11.02 -6.20
N LEU A 107 8.31 -10.64 -7.01
CA LEU A 107 8.24 -10.91 -8.43
C LEU A 107 8.46 -9.61 -9.21
N ILE A 108 9.27 -9.69 -10.28
CA ILE A 108 9.54 -8.57 -11.18
C ILE A 108 9.03 -8.95 -12.55
N TYR A 109 8.14 -8.14 -13.09
CA TYR A 109 7.52 -8.33 -14.39
C TYR A 109 8.02 -7.24 -15.34
N LYS A 110 8.22 -7.60 -16.61
CA LYS A 110 8.58 -6.66 -17.68
C LYS A 110 7.40 -6.48 -18.61
N GLN A 111 7.08 -5.22 -18.92
CA GLN A 111 6.12 -4.90 -19.97
C GLN A 111 6.83 -4.83 -21.32
N ASN A 112 6.29 -5.53 -22.32
CA ASN A 112 6.78 -5.48 -23.69
C ASN A 112 6.14 -4.30 -24.48
N ASN A 113 6.54 -4.12 -25.74
CA ASN A 113 6.03 -3.05 -26.60
C ASN A 113 4.56 -3.21 -27.01
N GLN A 114 3.96 -4.37 -26.78
CA GLN A 114 2.53 -4.66 -26.99
C GLN A 114 1.74 -4.57 -25.67
N GLU A 115 2.30 -3.92 -24.66
CA GLU A 115 1.73 -3.73 -23.32
C GLU A 115 1.52 -5.00 -22.49
N GLN A 116 1.93 -6.17 -22.99
CA GLN A 116 1.81 -7.43 -22.24
C GLN A 116 2.90 -7.54 -21.18
N LEU A 117 2.55 -8.15 -20.04
CA LEU A 117 3.51 -8.51 -19.01
C LEU A 117 4.11 -9.89 -19.23
N THR A 118 5.38 -10.05 -18.86
CA THR A 118 6.06 -11.34 -18.69
C THR A 118 6.86 -11.33 -17.40
N LEU A 119 6.95 -12.46 -16.71
CA LEU A 119 7.82 -12.59 -15.53
C LEU A 119 9.29 -12.49 -15.95
N ALA A 120 10.03 -11.55 -15.36
CA ALA A 120 11.43 -11.30 -15.66
C ALA A 120 12.37 -11.84 -14.57
N ASN A 121 11.95 -11.78 -13.31
CA ASN A 121 12.73 -12.28 -12.18
C ASN A 121 11.83 -12.65 -11.00
N LYS A 122 12.34 -13.53 -10.13
CA LYS A 122 11.70 -13.99 -8.90
C LYS A 122 12.75 -14.07 -7.80
N ILE A 123 12.52 -13.34 -6.73
CA ILE A 123 13.40 -13.27 -5.57
C ILE A 123 12.73 -14.02 -4.42
N HIS A 124 13.36 -15.09 -3.96
CA HIS A 124 12.92 -15.80 -2.76
C HIS A 124 13.59 -15.20 -1.53
N HIS A 125 12.78 -14.86 -0.53
CA HIS A 125 13.27 -14.49 0.79
C HIS A 125 13.44 -15.73 1.67
N HIS A 126 14.30 -15.62 2.67
CA HIS A 126 14.56 -16.68 3.65
C HIS A 126 14.71 -16.08 5.05
N GLY A 127 14.38 -16.86 6.07
CA GLY A 127 14.45 -16.45 7.48
C GLY A 127 13.11 -16.59 8.20
N SER A 128 13.09 -16.09 9.43
CA SER A 128 11.95 -16.11 10.34
C SER A 128 12.12 -15.03 11.41
N GLY A 129 11.09 -14.83 12.23
CA GLY A 129 11.07 -13.90 13.35
C GLY A 129 10.41 -14.52 14.59
N PRO A 130 10.45 -13.84 15.74
CA PRO A 130 10.00 -14.39 17.01
C PRO A 130 8.47 -14.45 17.17
N HIS A 131 7.71 -13.68 16.38
CA HIS A 131 6.26 -13.66 16.48
C HIS A 131 5.62 -14.90 15.83
N LYS A 132 4.47 -15.36 16.33
CA LYS A 132 3.75 -16.55 15.80
C LYS A 132 3.43 -16.48 14.29
N ASN A 133 3.34 -15.27 13.72
CA ASN A 133 3.10 -15.04 12.29
C ASN A 133 4.40 -14.87 11.48
N GLN A 134 5.55 -15.26 12.04
CA GLN A 134 6.87 -15.07 11.44
C GLN A 134 7.66 -16.40 11.33
N ALA A 135 6.95 -17.52 11.23
CA ALA A 135 7.59 -18.83 11.01
C ALA A 135 8.30 -18.94 9.64
N SER A 136 7.96 -18.05 8.71
CA SER A 136 8.51 -17.97 7.35
C SER A 136 8.47 -16.52 6.84
N PRO A 137 9.17 -16.21 5.73
CA PRO A 137 9.13 -14.90 5.09
C PRO A 137 7.75 -14.54 4.54
N HIS A 138 7.40 -13.26 4.65
CA HIS A 138 6.15 -12.68 4.18
C HIS A 138 6.37 -11.26 3.61
N PRO A 139 6.98 -11.11 2.42
CA PRO A 139 7.05 -9.83 1.72
C PRO A 139 5.66 -9.21 1.57
N HIS A 140 5.52 -7.96 2.00
CA HIS A 140 4.27 -7.21 1.97
C HIS A 140 4.38 -5.87 1.21
N PHE A 141 5.58 -5.49 0.78
CA PHE A 141 5.84 -4.27 0.02
C PHE A 141 6.98 -4.51 -0.96
N ALA A 142 6.90 -3.91 -2.14
CA ALA A 142 7.93 -3.93 -3.17
C ALA A 142 7.77 -2.69 -4.05
N ASP A 143 8.54 -1.65 -3.80
CA ASP A 143 8.41 -0.35 -4.49
C ASP A 143 9.77 0.36 -4.61
N LEU A 144 9.80 1.52 -5.27
CA LEU A 144 11.02 2.26 -5.51
C LEU A 144 11.44 3.14 -4.32
N THR A 145 12.75 3.21 -4.10
CA THR A 145 13.38 4.28 -3.31
C THR A 145 13.46 5.58 -4.13
N PRO A 146 13.70 6.75 -3.50
CA PRO A 146 13.83 8.03 -4.22
C PRO A 146 14.93 8.06 -5.30
N ASP A 147 15.94 7.21 -5.16
CA ASP A 147 17.06 7.00 -6.09
C ASP A 147 16.90 5.73 -6.96
N ASN A 148 15.67 5.22 -7.09
CA ASN A 148 15.24 4.18 -8.04
C ASN A 148 15.82 2.76 -7.81
N TYR A 149 16.13 2.41 -6.56
CA TYR A 149 16.33 1.02 -6.14
C TYR A 149 15.00 0.37 -5.78
N LEU A 150 14.90 -0.95 -5.89
CA LEU A 150 13.75 -1.70 -5.38
C LEU A 150 13.92 -1.95 -3.88
N VAL A 151 13.00 -1.48 -3.05
CA VAL A 151 12.94 -1.76 -1.62
C VAL A 151 11.74 -2.63 -1.29
N THR A 152 11.96 -3.63 -0.44
CA THR A 152 10.94 -4.60 -0.04
C THR A 152 10.83 -4.63 1.48
N CYS A 153 9.61 -4.77 2.00
CA CYS A 153 9.37 -4.98 3.43
C CYS A 153 8.86 -6.40 3.63
N ASP A 154 9.49 -7.12 4.56
CA ASP A 154 9.15 -8.50 4.87
C ASP A 154 8.67 -8.61 6.32
N LEU A 155 7.38 -8.90 6.47
CA LEU A 155 6.75 -9.06 7.76
C LEU A 155 7.30 -10.27 8.51
N GLY A 156 7.60 -11.34 7.78
CA GLY A 156 8.02 -12.63 8.32
C GLY A 156 9.44 -12.63 8.87
N THR A 157 10.29 -11.70 8.43
CA THR A 157 11.72 -11.64 8.79
C THR A 157 12.13 -10.31 9.45
N ASP A 158 11.17 -9.44 9.76
CA ASP A 158 11.42 -8.09 10.31
C ASP A 158 12.39 -7.27 9.45
N SER A 159 12.44 -7.49 8.13
CA SER A 159 13.47 -6.92 7.28
C SER A 159 12.93 -5.89 6.29
N VAL A 160 13.80 -4.93 5.94
CA VAL A 160 13.64 -4.05 4.78
C VAL A 160 14.85 -4.27 3.89
N THR A 161 14.66 -4.97 2.76
CA THR A 161 15.74 -5.34 1.85
C THR A 161 15.73 -4.45 0.62
N THR A 162 16.90 -3.97 0.19
CA THR A 162 17.02 -3.16 -1.02
C THR A 162 17.84 -3.88 -2.09
N TYR A 163 17.41 -3.72 -3.34
CA TYR A 163 17.99 -4.33 -4.52
C TYR A 163 18.32 -3.28 -5.60
N ALA A 164 19.49 -3.42 -6.22
CA ALA A 164 19.77 -2.83 -7.52
C ALA A 164 19.04 -3.61 -8.61
N VAL A 165 18.33 -2.91 -9.50
CA VAL A 165 17.52 -3.52 -10.56
C VAL A 165 17.95 -3.00 -11.92
N THR A 166 18.20 -3.92 -12.85
CA THR A 166 18.52 -3.61 -14.25
C THR A 166 17.26 -3.34 -15.07
N ASP A 167 17.40 -2.76 -16.26
CA ASP A 167 16.27 -2.56 -17.19
C ASP A 167 15.61 -3.88 -17.64
N SER A 168 16.34 -5.00 -17.59
CA SER A 168 15.80 -6.34 -17.85
C SER A 168 15.11 -6.97 -16.64
N GLY A 169 15.07 -6.30 -15.49
CA GLY A 169 14.42 -6.78 -14.27
C GLY A 169 15.28 -7.73 -13.43
N GLN A 170 16.58 -7.85 -13.72
CA GLN A 170 17.49 -8.61 -12.85
C GLN A 170 17.78 -7.80 -11.60
N ALA A 171 17.82 -8.47 -10.45
CA ALA A 171 17.91 -7.83 -9.15
C ALA A 171 19.07 -8.39 -8.33
N GLU A 172 19.85 -7.51 -7.73
CA GLU A 172 20.96 -7.84 -6.83
C GLU A 172 20.74 -7.15 -5.48
N LYS A 173 20.81 -7.91 -4.39
CA LYS A 173 20.66 -7.36 -3.02
C LYS A 173 21.85 -6.47 -2.69
N ILE A 174 21.59 -5.22 -2.29
CA ILE A 174 22.63 -4.23 -1.95
C ILE A 174 22.62 -3.78 -0.49
N ALA A 175 21.47 -3.88 0.18
CA ALA A 175 21.34 -3.47 1.58
C ALA A 175 20.21 -4.22 2.29
N ASN A 176 20.29 -4.25 3.62
CA ASN A 176 19.28 -4.84 4.48
C ASN A 176 19.23 -4.06 5.78
N TYR A 177 18.07 -3.51 6.09
CA TYR A 177 17.75 -2.99 7.41
C TYR A 177 16.94 -4.03 8.19
N GLN A 178 17.22 -4.16 9.48
CA GLN A 178 16.55 -5.07 10.39
C GLN A 178 15.75 -4.26 11.40
N ALA A 179 14.42 -4.36 11.34
CA ALA A 179 13.52 -3.76 12.31
C ALA A 179 13.60 -4.48 13.66
N ALA A 180 12.92 -3.94 14.68
CA ALA A 180 12.84 -4.61 15.98
C ALA A 180 12.28 -6.05 15.85
N PRO A 181 12.81 -7.04 16.59
CA PRO A 181 12.29 -8.41 16.54
C PRO A 181 10.81 -8.47 16.89
N GLY A 182 10.00 -9.09 16.02
CA GLY A 182 8.55 -9.18 16.17
C GLY A 182 7.78 -7.94 15.72
N ALA A 183 8.41 -7.00 15.03
CA ALA A 183 7.77 -5.78 14.55
C ALA A 183 6.84 -6.02 13.35
N GLY A 184 7.26 -6.87 12.41
CA GLY A 184 6.55 -7.18 11.19
C GLY A 184 6.55 -6.04 10.18
N SER A 185 7.68 -5.76 9.55
CA SER A 185 7.85 -4.74 8.50
C SER A 185 6.79 -4.88 7.40
N ARG A 186 5.90 -3.90 7.25
CA ARG A 186 4.73 -4.01 6.36
C ARG A 186 4.83 -3.14 5.12
N HIS A 187 4.66 -1.82 5.27
CA HIS A 187 4.73 -0.83 4.18
C HIS A 187 5.73 0.28 4.55
N LEU A 188 6.23 1.01 3.54
CA LEU A 188 7.17 2.11 3.71
C LEU A 188 6.64 3.36 3.01
N ALA A 189 6.86 4.54 3.58
CA ALA A 189 6.63 5.83 2.92
C ALA A 189 7.88 6.71 3.05
N PHE A 190 8.33 7.31 1.95
CA PHE A 190 9.44 8.27 1.97
C PHE A 190 8.93 9.69 2.18
N HIS A 191 9.66 10.47 2.97
CA HIS A 191 9.51 11.92 3.02
C HIS A 191 9.84 12.53 1.65
N PRO A 192 9.14 13.59 1.19
CA PRO A 192 9.39 14.20 -0.13
C PRO A 192 10.81 14.71 -0.39
N ASP A 193 11.60 14.94 0.67
CA ASP A 193 13.03 15.30 0.54
C ASP A 193 13.94 14.12 0.20
N GLY A 194 13.41 12.89 0.23
CA GLY A 194 14.11 11.65 -0.06
C GLY A 194 15.12 11.22 1.01
N LYS A 195 15.13 11.82 2.21
CA LYS A 195 16.14 11.56 3.25
C LYS A 195 15.61 10.82 4.47
N THR A 196 14.30 10.72 4.61
CA THR A 196 13.66 9.99 5.71
C THR A 196 12.64 9.00 5.13
N ALA A 197 12.58 7.81 5.72
CA ALA A 197 11.55 6.83 5.44
C ALA A 197 10.81 6.47 6.73
N TYR A 198 9.53 6.18 6.60
CA TYR A 198 8.65 5.79 7.69
C TYR A 198 8.17 4.37 7.44
N LEU A 199 8.65 3.44 8.24
CA LEU A 199 8.30 2.02 8.17
C LEU A 199 7.15 1.75 9.12
N VAL A 200 6.00 1.33 8.60
CA VAL A 200 4.93 0.83 9.46
C VAL A 200 5.16 -0.66 9.75
N CYS A 201 5.13 -1.00 11.03
CA CYS A 201 5.34 -2.33 11.57
C CYS A 201 3.99 -2.91 12.03
N GLU A 202 3.54 -3.98 11.37
CA GLU A 202 2.21 -4.55 11.53
C GLU A 202 1.98 -5.13 12.92
N LEU A 203 2.91 -5.97 13.38
CA LEU A 203 2.68 -6.92 14.46
C LEU A 203 2.83 -6.27 15.86
N ASN A 204 3.59 -5.18 15.95
CA ASN A 204 3.80 -4.46 17.21
C ASN A 204 3.14 -3.06 17.25
N ALA A 205 2.33 -2.73 16.24
CA ALA A 205 1.59 -1.47 16.14
C ALA A 205 2.47 -0.21 16.30
N SER A 206 3.52 -0.13 15.49
CA SER A 206 4.47 0.99 15.54
C SER A 206 4.86 1.53 14.16
N VAL A 207 5.44 2.72 14.17
CA VAL A 207 6.21 3.28 13.07
C VAL A 207 7.66 3.42 13.50
N GLU A 208 8.58 2.91 12.69
CA GLU A 208 10.00 3.23 12.79
C GLU A 208 10.35 4.37 11.82
N VAL A 209 10.94 5.44 12.35
CA VAL A 209 11.49 6.55 11.56
C VAL A 209 12.92 6.20 11.22
N LEU A 210 13.22 6.19 9.92
CA LEU A 210 14.50 5.74 9.37
C LEU A 210 15.17 6.88 8.61
N ASN A 211 16.41 7.21 8.96
CA ASN A 211 17.28 8.02 8.12
C ASN A 211 17.68 7.23 6.89
N TYR A 212 17.52 7.82 5.71
CA TYR A 212 17.89 7.24 4.43
C TYR A 212 19.13 7.93 3.86
N SER A 213 20.21 7.18 3.72
CA SER A 213 21.50 7.71 3.24
C SER A 213 21.74 7.47 1.74
N GLY A 214 20.71 7.01 1.00
CA GLY A 214 20.83 6.54 -0.37
C GLY A 214 21.23 5.07 -0.45
N GLN A 215 21.12 4.49 -1.65
CA GLN A 215 21.55 3.11 -1.95
C GLN A 215 20.94 2.05 -1.05
N GLY A 216 19.72 2.27 -0.57
CA GLY A 216 19.00 1.30 0.27
C GLY A 216 19.43 1.26 1.74
N LYS A 217 20.28 2.18 2.19
CA LYS A 217 20.81 2.18 3.56
C LYS A 217 19.93 3.00 4.49
N PHE A 218 19.38 2.30 5.48
CA PHE A 218 18.51 2.87 6.52
C PHE A 218 19.17 2.79 7.89
N GLU A 219 18.99 3.82 8.70
CA GLU A 219 19.35 3.84 10.12
C GLU A 219 18.16 4.30 10.95
N LYS A 220 17.84 3.58 12.02
CA LYS A 220 16.70 3.91 12.88
C LYS A 220 16.97 5.15 13.72
N GLN A 221 16.05 6.10 13.69
CA GLN A 221 16.07 7.31 14.52
C GLN A 221 15.03 7.25 15.66
N GLN A 222 13.84 6.72 15.40
CA GLN A 222 12.74 6.69 16.36
C GLN A 222 11.88 5.44 16.15
N THR A 223 11.27 4.96 17.23
CA THR A 223 10.09 4.09 17.16
C THR A 223 8.96 4.77 17.93
N ILE A 224 7.75 4.80 17.37
CA ILE A 224 6.57 5.40 18.00
C ILE A 224 5.34 4.50 17.81
N SER A 225 4.49 4.39 18.83
CA SER A 225 3.25 3.60 18.72
C SER A 225 2.18 4.32 17.91
N THR A 226 1.35 3.54 17.22
CA THR A 226 0.16 4.02 16.49
C THR A 226 -1.13 3.93 17.31
N LEU A 227 -1.04 3.53 18.59
CA LEU A 227 -2.17 3.25 19.46
C LEU A 227 -2.17 4.15 20.71
N PRO A 228 -3.34 4.34 21.36
CA PRO A 228 -3.41 4.86 22.71
C PRO A 228 -2.60 3.98 23.67
N ALA A 229 -1.95 4.61 24.66
CA ALA A 229 -1.04 3.90 25.57
C ALA A 229 -1.72 2.80 26.40
N ASP A 230 -3.03 2.93 26.63
CA ASP A 230 -3.88 2.04 27.40
C ASP A 230 -4.53 0.92 26.59
N TYR A 231 -4.47 0.95 25.26
CA TYR A 231 -5.00 -0.14 24.43
C TYR A 231 -4.08 -1.37 24.49
N LYS A 232 -4.67 -2.55 24.76
CA LYS A 232 -3.95 -3.83 24.93
C LYS A 232 -4.53 -4.99 24.13
N ASP A 233 -5.64 -4.77 23.43
CA ASP A 233 -6.27 -5.79 22.61
C ASP A 233 -5.52 -5.98 21.28
N PHE A 234 -6.00 -6.91 20.46
CA PHE A 234 -5.44 -7.18 19.15
C PHE A 234 -5.40 -5.90 18.29
N ASN A 235 -4.27 -5.71 17.60
CA ASN A 235 -4.12 -4.72 16.55
C ASN A 235 -3.12 -5.19 15.50
N ALA A 236 -3.33 -4.75 14.26
CA ALA A 236 -2.39 -4.90 13.17
C ALA A 236 -2.39 -3.63 12.31
N CYS A 237 -1.24 -2.96 12.17
CA CYS A 237 -1.17 -1.78 11.30
C CYS A 237 -1.50 -2.13 9.84
N GLY A 238 -2.14 -1.21 9.13
CA GLY A 238 -2.48 -1.30 7.72
C GLY A 238 -1.59 -0.40 6.89
N ALA A 239 -2.18 0.60 6.24
CA ALA A 239 -1.47 1.50 5.33
C ALA A 239 -0.75 2.62 6.06
N ILE A 240 0.21 3.23 5.37
CA ILE A 240 0.94 4.43 5.79
C ILE A 240 1.00 5.39 4.60
N ARG A 241 0.66 6.67 4.82
CA ARG A 241 0.67 7.71 3.78
C ARG A 241 1.20 9.02 4.35
N ILE A 242 1.92 9.78 3.52
CA ILE A 242 2.50 11.07 3.85
C ILE A 242 1.94 12.15 2.93
N THR A 243 1.82 13.38 3.42
CA THR A 243 1.38 14.51 2.60
C THR A 243 2.47 14.98 1.65
N LYS A 244 2.09 15.55 0.51
CA LYS A 244 2.99 16.10 -0.52
C LYS A 244 3.93 17.17 0.03
N ASP A 245 3.48 17.92 1.04
CA ASP A 245 4.29 18.93 1.74
C ASP A 245 5.22 18.35 2.82
N GLY A 246 5.16 17.04 3.08
CA GLY A 246 6.01 16.34 4.04
C GLY A 246 5.69 16.63 5.51
N ARG A 247 4.59 17.31 5.82
CA ARG A 247 4.30 17.77 7.20
C ARG A 247 3.52 16.78 8.04
N PHE A 248 2.76 15.86 7.44
CA PHE A 248 1.91 14.93 8.18
C PHE A 248 1.99 13.51 7.64
N LEU A 249 1.94 12.55 8.56
CA LEU A 249 1.92 11.12 8.30
C LEU A 249 0.66 10.50 8.92
N TYR A 250 0.08 9.56 8.20
CA TYR A 250 -1.14 8.85 8.60
C TYR A 250 -0.87 7.35 8.59
N VAL A 251 -1.44 6.63 9.56
CA VAL A 251 -1.36 5.17 9.65
C VAL A 251 -2.71 4.58 10.03
N SER A 252 -3.14 3.51 9.36
CA SER A 252 -4.36 2.79 9.75
C SER A 252 -4.04 1.63 10.69
N ASN A 253 -4.98 1.35 11.60
CA ASN A 253 -4.90 0.29 12.60
C ASN A 253 -6.11 -0.63 12.45
N ARG A 254 -5.89 -1.93 12.21
CA ARG A 254 -6.95 -2.95 12.13
C ARG A 254 -7.09 -3.64 13.47
N GLY A 255 -8.28 -3.68 14.04
CA GLY A 255 -8.53 -4.13 15.41
C GLY A 255 -8.92 -2.95 16.30
N HIS A 256 -8.02 -1.96 16.46
CA HIS A 256 -8.43 -0.67 17.05
C HIS A 256 -9.34 0.14 16.10
N ASP A 257 -9.30 -0.16 14.79
CA ASP A 257 -10.12 0.45 13.76
C ASP A 257 -10.04 1.99 13.77
N SER A 258 -8.81 2.47 13.64
CA SER A 258 -8.45 3.89 13.73
C SER A 258 -7.47 4.35 12.66
N ILE A 259 -7.42 5.66 12.47
CA ILE A 259 -6.34 6.36 11.79
C ILE A 259 -5.54 7.14 12.84
N ALA A 260 -4.24 6.83 12.95
CA ALA A 260 -3.28 7.62 13.71
C ALA A 260 -2.71 8.74 12.82
N VAL A 261 -2.66 9.95 13.35
CA VAL A 261 -2.16 11.16 12.69
C VAL A 261 -0.93 11.64 13.42
N PHE A 262 0.15 11.83 12.69
CA PHE A 262 1.41 12.36 13.20
C PHE A 262 1.79 13.65 12.47
N ALA A 263 2.31 14.61 13.21
CA ALA A 263 3.10 15.69 12.63
C ALA A 263 4.55 15.22 12.46
N ILE A 264 5.16 15.63 11.35
CA ILE A 264 6.58 15.40 11.07
C ILE A 264 7.34 16.64 11.55
N LEU A 265 8.26 16.43 12.49
CA LEU A 265 9.12 17.47 13.06
C LEU A 265 10.27 17.80 12.08
N PRO A 266 10.96 18.95 12.26
CA PRO A 266 12.05 19.35 11.35
C PRO A 266 13.20 18.35 11.22
N ASP A 267 13.38 17.47 12.21
CA ASP A 267 14.39 16.40 12.22
C ASP A 267 13.85 15.06 11.68
N GLY A 268 12.66 15.04 11.09
CA GLY A 268 12.00 13.83 10.57
C GLY A 268 11.28 13.00 11.63
N ARG A 269 11.40 13.30 12.92
CA ARG A 269 10.68 12.55 13.97
C ARG A 269 9.19 12.80 13.91
N LEU A 270 8.44 11.82 14.42
CA LEU A 270 6.98 11.87 14.49
C LEU A 270 6.51 12.30 15.89
N GLU A 271 5.53 13.19 15.91
CA GLU A 271 4.76 13.56 17.09
C GLU A 271 3.28 13.23 16.88
N ASN A 272 2.70 12.43 17.78
CA ASN A 272 1.29 12.05 17.69
C ASN A 272 0.38 13.28 17.88
N ARG A 273 -0.60 13.45 16.99
CA ARG A 273 -1.58 14.54 17.01
C ARG A 273 -2.98 14.06 17.31
N GLN A 274 -3.34 12.89 16.81
CA GLN A 274 -4.69 12.36 16.88
C GLN A 274 -4.66 10.85 16.66
N ILE A 275 -5.56 10.16 17.34
CA ILE A 275 -6.00 8.82 16.96
C ILE A 275 -7.52 8.92 16.90
N ILE A 276 -8.09 8.70 15.71
CA ILE A 276 -9.53 8.84 15.45
C ILE A 276 -10.07 7.53 14.89
N SER A 277 -11.32 7.18 15.22
CA SER A 277 -12.01 6.06 14.57
C SER A 277 -11.93 6.19 13.04
N SER A 278 -11.72 5.07 12.35
CA SER A 278 -11.78 5.04 10.89
C SER A 278 -13.21 5.02 10.34
N ALA A 279 -14.22 4.96 11.22
CA ALA A 279 -15.65 4.91 10.88
C ALA A 279 -16.06 3.63 10.12
N GLY A 280 -15.39 2.52 10.40
CA GLY A 280 -15.69 1.18 9.90
C GLY A 280 -14.75 0.15 10.55
N GLN A 281 -14.76 -1.10 10.08
CA GLN A 281 -13.97 -2.20 10.63
C GLN A 281 -12.86 -2.66 9.70
N THR A 282 -11.66 -2.90 10.24
CA THR A 282 -10.49 -3.35 9.48
C THR A 282 -10.13 -2.35 8.34
N PRO A 283 -9.73 -1.10 8.66
CA PRO A 283 -9.30 -0.10 7.68
C PRO A 283 -7.97 -0.52 7.03
N ARG A 284 -8.03 -1.36 6.02
CA ARG A 284 -6.85 -2.02 5.44
C ARG A 284 -6.01 -1.09 4.57
N ASP A 285 -6.66 -0.14 3.92
CA ASP A 285 -5.99 0.90 3.13
C ASP A 285 -6.78 2.22 3.19
N PHE A 286 -6.07 3.30 2.89
CA PHE A 286 -6.63 4.64 2.74
C PHE A 286 -5.75 5.47 1.80
N CYS A 287 -6.32 6.54 1.25
CA CYS A 287 -5.59 7.50 0.43
C CYS A 287 -5.96 8.94 0.78
N LEU A 288 -5.09 9.88 0.40
CA LEU A 288 -5.39 11.31 0.38
C LEU A 288 -5.99 11.66 -0.98
N SER A 289 -6.94 12.59 -1.01
CA SER A 289 -7.43 13.15 -2.27
C SER A 289 -6.31 13.88 -3.03
N PRO A 290 -6.42 14.10 -4.36
CA PRO A 290 -5.36 14.75 -5.13
C PRO A 290 -4.96 16.14 -4.62
N ASN A 291 -5.90 16.90 -4.07
CA ASN A 291 -5.68 18.19 -3.39
C ASN A 291 -5.32 18.07 -1.90
N GLU A 292 -5.30 16.86 -1.34
CA GLU A 292 -5.04 16.55 0.08
C GLU A 292 -5.99 17.22 1.09
N ASP A 293 -7.16 17.69 0.65
CA ASP A 293 -8.18 18.24 1.54
C ASP A 293 -9.02 17.14 2.22
N TYR A 294 -8.92 15.90 1.73
CA TYR A 294 -9.65 14.75 2.25
C TYR A 294 -8.76 13.51 2.39
N LEU A 295 -9.15 12.65 3.33
CA LEU A 295 -8.65 11.28 3.47
C LEU A 295 -9.83 10.31 3.29
N ILE A 296 -9.65 9.27 2.48
CA ILE A 296 -10.65 8.26 2.20
C ILE A 296 -10.13 6.91 2.70
N ALA A 297 -10.79 6.32 3.69
CA ALA A 297 -10.46 5.02 4.27
C ALA A 297 -11.47 3.96 3.83
N VAL A 298 -10.99 2.78 3.44
CA VAL A 298 -11.85 1.64 3.04
C VAL A 298 -11.75 0.50 4.04
N HIS A 299 -12.88 -0.14 4.29
CA HIS A 299 -13.03 -1.11 5.37
C HIS A 299 -13.33 -2.50 4.80
N GLN A 300 -12.46 -3.45 5.14
CA GLN A 300 -12.56 -4.81 4.63
C GLN A 300 -13.84 -5.52 5.10
N ASP A 301 -14.18 -5.35 6.38
CA ASP A 301 -15.16 -6.22 7.04
C ASP A 301 -16.55 -5.57 7.17
N SER A 302 -16.61 -4.23 7.16
CA SER A 302 -17.86 -3.45 7.19
C SER A 302 -18.31 -2.89 5.84
N ASP A 303 -17.59 -3.19 4.76
CA ASP A 303 -17.97 -2.88 3.36
C ASP A 303 -18.27 -1.39 3.07
N ASN A 304 -17.65 -0.46 3.81
CA ASN A 304 -17.87 0.97 3.63
C ASN A 304 -16.57 1.76 3.39
N ALA A 305 -16.68 2.84 2.62
CA ALA A 305 -15.67 3.88 2.49
C ALA A 305 -16.07 5.09 3.34
N ALA A 306 -15.19 5.49 4.25
CA ALA A 306 -15.34 6.69 5.04
C ALA A 306 -14.49 7.83 4.49
N VAL A 307 -15.05 9.04 4.49
CA VAL A 307 -14.37 10.27 4.06
C VAL A 307 -14.16 11.17 5.27
N PHE A 308 -12.96 11.68 5.40
CA PHE A 308 -12.56 12.64 6.43
C PHE A 308 -12.11 13.93 5.77
N ARG A 309 -12.55 15.07 6.29
CA ARG A 309 -11.96 16.36 5.94
C ARG A 309 -10.64 16.49 6.69
N ARG A 310 -9.57 16.82 5.98
CA ARG A 310 -8.25 17.09 6.54
C ARG A 310 -8.06 18.60 6.71
N ASP A 311 -7.60 19.02 7.87
CA ASP A 311 -7.07 20.36 8.04
C ASP A 311 -5.60 20.39 7.59
N SER A 312 -5.30 21.15 6.53
CA SER A 312 -3.95 21.17 5.94
C SER A 312 -2.90 21.85 6.82
N LYS A 313 -3.29 22.61 7.85
CA LYS A 313 -2.35 23.28 8.75
C LYS A 313 -1.98 22.43 9.95
N THR A 314 -2.90 21.61 10.43
CA THR A 314 -2.76 20.80 11.66
C THR A 314 -2.67 19.31 11.39
N GLY A 315 -3.05 18.86 10.19
CA GLY A 315 -3.12 17.46 9.78
C GLY A 315 -4.33 16.70 10.33
N LEU A 316 -5.09 17.32 11.24
CA LEU A 316 -6.21 16.67 11.93
C LEU A 316 -7.33 16.30 10.96
N LEU A 317 -8.02 15.21 11.32
CA LEU A 317 -9.13 14.64 10.56
C LEU A 317 -10.43 14.87 11.31
N VAL A 318 -11.48 15.22 10.56
CA VAL A 318 -12.87 15.22 11.03
C VAL A 318 -13.67 14.37 10.05
N GLU A 319 -14.36 13.36 10.58
CA GLU A 319 -15.24 12.53 9.76
C GLU A 319 -16.29 13.39 9.06
N LYS A 320 -16.48 13.11 7.77
CA LYS A 320 -17.48 13.77 6.93
C LYS A 320 -18.65 12.84 6.60
N SER A 321 -18.36 11.59 6.22
CA SER A 321 -19.37 10.61 5.85
C SER A 321 -18.80 9.20 5.94
N ARG A 322 -19.66 8.21 6.15
CA ARG A 322 -19.29 6.78 6.16
C ARG A 322 -20.25 5.86 5.39
N ASP A 323 -21.21 6.45 4.69
CA ASP A 323 -22.39 5.73 4.15
C ASP A 323 -22.15 5.14 2.75
N PHE A 324 -20.99 5.40 2.13
CA PHE A 324 -20.69 4.90 0.80
C PHE A 324 -20.23 3.45 0.87
N THR A 325 -21.07 2.52 0.42
CA THR A 325 -20.74 1.10 0.42
C THR A 325 -19.78 0.75 -0.73
N VAL A 326 -18.68 0.06 -0.42
CA VAL A 326 -17.79 -0.60 -1.38
C VAL A 326 -17.47 -1.99 -0.83
N PRO A 327 -17.91 -3.07 -1.50
CA PRO A 327 -17.79 -4.41 -0.93
C PRO A 327 -16.34 -4.84 -0.81
N GLU A 328 -15.94 -5.28 0.38
CA GLU A 328 -14.65 -5.93 0.68
C GLU A 328 -13.42 -5.13 0.20
N ALA A 329 -13.52 -3.80 0.21
CA ALA A 329 -12.47 -2.93 -0.29
C ALA A 329 -11.24 -2.93 0.63
N VAL A 330 -10.07 -3.13 0.03
CA VAL A 330 -8.78 -3.29 0.73
C VAL A 330 -7.63 -2.54 0.07
N CYS A 331 -7.89 -1.89 -1.06
CA CYS A 331 -6.98 -0.95 -1.71
C CYS A 331 -7.80 0.23 -2.23
N VAL A 332 -7.30 1.45 -2.05
CA VAL A 332 -7.95 2.67 -2.53
C VAL A 332 -6.93 3.69 -3.02
N LEU A 333 -7.15 4.23 -4.21
CA LEU A 333 -6.25 5.19 -4.83
C LEU A 333 -6.95 6.01 -5.93
N PHE A 334 -6.38 7.17 -6.21
CA PHE A 334 -6.71 7.97 -7.39
C PHE A 334 -5.77 7.62 -8.54
N ASN A 335 -6.19 7.97 -9.75
CA ASN A 335 -5.34 7.93 -10.93
C ASN A 335 -5.65 9.12 -11.83
N ASP A 336 -4.62 9.67 -12.47
CA ASP A 336 -4.67 10.90 -13.27
C ASP A 336 -5.05 10.63 -14.74
N TRP A 337 -5.62 9.47 -15.08
CA TRP A 337 -6.09 9.22 -16.44
C TRP A 337 -7.18 10.22 -16.80
N LYS A 338 -6.91 11.01 -17.83
CA LYS A 338 -7.93 11.82 -18.47
C LYS A 338 -8.77 10.90 -19.34
N GLU A 339 -10.07 10.81 -19.07
CA GLU A 339 -11.01 10.24 -20.04
C GLU A 339 -10.85 11.01 -21.36
N LYS A 340 -10.59 10.28 -22.45
CA LYS A 340 -10.41 10.85 -23.79
C LYS A 340 -11.75 11.17 -24.44
#